data_AF-A0A7V8NKZ5-F1
#
_entry.id   AF-A0A7V8NKZ5-F1
#
_cell.length_a   1.000
_cell.length_b   1.000
_cell.length_c   1.000
_cell.angle_alpha   90.00
_cell.angle_beta   90.00
_cell.angle_gamma   90.00
#
_symmetry.space_group_name_H-M   'P 1'
#
loop_
_entity.id
_entity.type
_entity.pdbx_description
1 polymer ?
#
loop_
_entity_poly.entity_id
_entity_poly.type
_entity_poly.pdbx_seq_one_letter_code
_entity_poly.pdbx_strand_id
1 'polypeptide(L)'
;MSEPLSTVEALSARLGEALTGADEAMAEAALNDASALVRHYGLPWPDPASAPAVAVSVTLAAAERRMRNPEGFRMEMLGAYQYQRPASTPTGVALTPDEIRMLQSLAGFSGIHSVPLESLGGVL
;
A
#
# COMPACT_ATOMS: atom_id res chain seq x y z
N MET A 1 16.79 -12.78 3.80
CA MET A 1 15.78 -11.69 3.83
C MET A 1 16.15 -10.74 2.73
N SER A 2 15.21 -10.43 1.81
CA SER A 2 15.46 -9.46 0.74
C SER A 2 15.35 -8.04 1.27
N GLU A 3 16.21 -7.14 0.81
CA GLU A 3 16.18 -5.72 1.19
C GLU A 3 14.80 -5.09 0.93
N PRO A 4 14.28 -4.20 1.80
CA PRO A 4 13.02 -3.52 1.56
C PRO A 4 13.09 -2.65 0.29
N LEU A 5 11.95 -2.46 -0.38
CA LEU A 5 11.84 -1.69 -1.62
C LEU A 5 11.98 -0.17 -1.41
N SER A 6 12.01 0.28 -0.16
CA SER A 6 12.19 1.68 0.22
C SER A 6 12.82 1.76 1.60
N THR A 7 13.24 2.96 2.01
CA THR A 7 13.98 3.19 3.26
C THR A 7 13.13 3.86 4.33
N VAL A 8 13.59 3.81 5.58
CA VAL A 8 12.92 4.45 6.72
C VAL A 8 12.95 5.98 6.57
N GLU A 9 13.99 6.55 5.99
CA GLU A 9 14.08 8.00 5.72
C GLU A 9 13.02 8.45 4.73
N ALA A 10 12.77 7.67 3.67
CA ALA A 10 11.71 7.97 2.71
C ALA A 10 10.33 7.92 3.36
N LEU A 11 10.11 6.99 4.30
CA LEU A 11 8.87 6.89 5.07
C LEU A 11 8.72 8.04 6.07
N SER A 12 9.79 8.40 6.78
CA SER A 12 9.82 9.54 7.72
C SER A 12 9.52 10.85 7.01
N ALA A 13 10.16 11.10 5.85
CA ALA A 13 9.89 12.28 5.04
C ALA A 13 8.43 12.37 4.58
N ARG A 14 7.80 11.21 4.31
CA ARG A 14 6.40 11.13 3.89
C ARG A 14 5.42 11.32 5.06
N LEU A 15 5.75 10.81 6.25
CA LEU A 15 4.96 11.02 7.46
C LEU A 15 5.06 12.47 7.97
N GLY A 16 6.18 13.15 7.67
CA GLY A 16 6.46 14.50 8.14
C GLY A 16 6.98 14.55 9.58
N GLU A 17 7.41 13.41 10.11
CA GLU A 17 7.94 13.27 11.48
C GLU A 17 9.20 12.40 11.50
N ALA A 18 10.11 12.69 12.43
CA ALA A 18 11.31 11.90 12.62
C ALA A 18 10.97 10.60 13.36
N LEU A 19 11.26 9.47 12.73
CA LEU A 19 11.08 8.14 13.33
C LEU A 19 12.36 7.80 14.10
N THR A 20 12.25 7.55 15.40
CA THR A 20 13.42 7.22 16.24
C THR A 20 13.10 6.07 17.19
N GLY A 21 14.11 5.26 17.51
CA GLY A 21 13.99 4.21 18.52
C GLY A 21 12.93 3.16 18.17
N ALA A 22 11.87 3.05 18.98
CA ALA A 22 10.81 2.06 18.76
C ALA A 22 10.04 2.30 17.45
N ASP A 23 9.85 3.56 17.05
CA ASP A 23 9.13 3.91 15.82
C ASP A 23 9.93 3.55 14.58
N GLU A 24 11.26 3.67 14.65
CA GLU A 24 12.19 3.26 13.60
C GLU A 24 12.14 1.74 13.38
N ALA A 25 12.18 0.96 14.47
CA ALA A 25 12.05 -0.49 14.40
C ALA A 25 10.68 -0.94 13.84
N MET A 26 9.60 -0.26 14.21
CA MET A 26 8.27 -0.51 13.65
C MET A 26 8.20 -0.17 12.16
N ALA A 27 8.83 0.93 11.75
CA ALA A 27 8.89 1.37 10.37
C ALA A 27 9.66 0.38 9.49
N GLU A 28 10.80 -0.12 9.96
CA GLU A 28 11.59 -1.13 9.27
C GLU A 28 10.79 -2.44 9.10
N ALA A 29 10.12 -2.90 10.16
CA ALA A 29 9.26 -4.07 10.08
C ALA A 29 8.11 -3.87 9.08
N ALA A 30 7.44 -2.71 9.12
CA ALA A 30 6.36 -2.38 8.21
C ALA A 30 6.83 -2.32 6.74
N LEU A 31 8.01 -1.76 6.47
CA LEU A 31 8.60 -1.72 5.14
C LEU A 31 8.96 -3.11 4.62
N ASN A 32 9.50 -3.98 5.48
CA ASN A 32 9.81 -5.37 5.14
C ASN A 32 8.55 -6.15 4.74
N ASP A 33 7.51 -6.07 5.57
CA ASP A 33 6.23 -6.73 5.30
C ASP A 33 5.58 -6.19 4.02
N ALA A 34 5.56 -4.86 3.85
CA ALA A 34 5.01 -4.22 2.67
C ALA A 34 5.76 -4.63 1.41
N SER A 35 7.09 -4.70 1.48
CA SER A 35 7.93 -5.12 0.36
C SER A 35 7.68 -6.58 -0.02
N ALA A 36 7.47 -7.46 0.96
CA ALA A 36 7.13 -8.85 0.72
C ALA A 36 5.78 -8.99 0.00
N LEU A 37 4.76 -8.25 0.42
CA LEU A 37 3.45 -8.24 -0.24
C LEU A 37 3.52 -7.66 -1.65
N VAL A 38 4.25 -6.57 -1.85
CA VAL A 38 4.43 -5.95 -3.16
C VAL A 38 5.10 -6.91 -4.14
N ARG A 39 6.13 -7.64 -3.69
CA ARG A 39 6.79 -8.69 -4.49
C ARG A 39 5.89 -9.90 -4.76
N HIS A 40 5.02 -10.24 -3.81
CA HIS A 40 4.08 -11.35 -3.95
C HIS A 40 3.04 -11.10 -5.06
N TYR A 41 2.47 -9.89 -5.11
CA TYR A 41 1.45 -9.54 -6.12
C TYR A 41 2.03 -8.98 -7.43
N GLY A 42 3.26 -8.47 -7.40
CA GLY A 42 3.97 -7.94 -8.55
C GLY A 42 5.06 -8.89 -9.06
N LEU A 43 6.29 -8.39 -9.09
CA LEU A 43 7.49 -9.12 -9.51
C LEU A 43 8.51 -9.17 -8.35
N PRO A 44 9.50 -10.08 -8.38
CA PRO A 44 10.39 -10.27 -7.25
C PRO A 44 11.30 -9.08 -6.92
N TRP A 45 11.63 -8.20 -7.88
CA TRP A 45 12.53 -7.03 -7.73
C TRP A 45 13.61 -7.22 -6.64
N PRO A 46 14.59 -8.11 -6.90
CA PRO A 46 15.60 -8.47 -5.91
C PRO A 46 16.51 -7.28 -5.57
N ASP A 47 16.77 -6.41 -6.55
CA ASP A 47 17.38 -5.10 -6.36
C ASP A 47 16.27 -4.03 -6.26
N PRO A 48 16.16 -3.32 -5.13
CA PRO A 48 15.22 -2.20 -4.98
C PRO A 48 15.36 -1.13 -6.07
N ALA A 49 16.56 -0.88 -6.60
CA ALA A 49 16.77 0.12 -7.66
C ALA A 49 16.14 -0.28 -9.01
N SER A 50 15.88 -1.58 -9.21
CA SER A 50 15.18 -2.10 -10.39
C SER A 50 13.65 -2.03 -10.28
N ALA A 51 13.12 -1.72 -9.09
CA ALA A 51 11.69 -1.68 -8.85
C ALA A 51 11.06 -0.43 -9.51
N PRO A 52 9.93 -0.57 -10.22
CA PRO A 52 9.18 0.57 -10.74
C PRO A 52 8.76 1.53 -9.61
N ALA A 53 8.74 2.83 -9.90
CA ALA A 53 8.33 3.85 -8.94
C ALA A 53 6.95 3.58 -8.32
N VAL A 54 6.03 2.97 -9.08
CA VAL A 54 4.71 2.55 -8.57
C VAL A 54 4.84 1.50 -7.46
N ALA A 55 5.69 0.49 -7.61
CA ALA A 55 5.91 -0.53 -6.57
C ALA A 55 6.44 0.10 -5.28
N VAL A 56 7.43 0.99 -5.39
CA VAL A 56 7.98 1.76 -4.27
C VAL A 56 6.89 2.62 -3.60
N SER A 57 6.05 3.28 -4.39
CA SER A 57 4.99 4.15 -3.88
C SER A 57 3.92 3.39 -3.08
N VAL A 58 3.59 2.17 -3.52
CA VAL A 58 2.65 1.26 -2.85
C VAL A 58 3.26 0.73 -1.56
N THR A 59 4.53 0.33 -1.57
CA THR A 59 5.25 -0.08 -0.35
C THR A 59 5.21 1.01 0.72
N LEU A 60 5.55 2.24 0.34
CA LEU A 60 5.50 3.39 1.25
C LEU A 60 4.09 3.69 1.76
N ALA A 61 3.08 3.59 0.90
CA ALA A 61 1.68 3.83 1.31
C ALA A 61 1.17 2.77 2.30
N ALA A 62 1.53 1.50 2.10
CA ALA A 62 1.17 0.41 3.01
C ALA A 62 1.88 0.54 4.37
N ALA A 63 3.17 0.88 4.36
CA ALA A 63 3.93 1.12 5.59
C ALA A 63 3.40 2.36 6.35
N GLU A 64 3.10 3.45 5.65
CA GLU A 64 2.50 4.66 6.23
C GLU A 64 1.16 4.34 6.93
N ARG A 65 0.30 3.55 6.28
CA ARG A 65 -0.99 3.12 6.86
C ARG A 65 -0.80 2.32 8.14
N ARG A 66 0.21 1.44 8.19
CA ARG A 66 0.58 0.66 9.38
C ARG A 66 1.11 1.55 10.51
N MET A 67 1.89 2.58 10.21
CA MET A 67 2.42 3.53 11.20
C MET A 67 1.30 4.42 11.78
N ARG A 68 0.36 4.88 10.95
CA ARG A 68 -0.79 5.70 11.38
C ARG A 68 -1.90 4.94 12.11
N ASN A 69 -1.87 3.61 12.11
CA ASN A 69 -2.84 2.77 12.81
C ASN A 69 -2.18 1.47 13.27
N PRO A 70 -1.29 1.53 14.26
CA PRO A 70 -0.53 0.35 14.66
C PRO A 70 -1.40 -0.71 15.32
N GLU A 71 -2.43 -0.30 16.05
CA GLU A 71 -3.37 -1.18 16.75
C GLU A 71 -4.47 -1.74 15.82
N GLY A 72 -4.54 -1.25 14.58
CA GLY A 72 -5.45 -1.78 13.57
C GLY A 72 -6.93 -1.49 13.87
N PHE A 73 -7.23 -0.50 14.72
CA PHE A 73 -8.61 -0.19 15.07
C PHE A 73 -9.42 0.21 13.84
N ARG A 74 -10.59 -0.41 13.72
CA ARG A 74 -11.59 -0.11 12.69
C ARG A 74 -12.61 0.93 13.17
N MET A 75 -12.90 0.90 14.46
CA MET A 75 -13.81 1.80 15.14
C MET A 75 -13.24 2.07 16.52
N GLU A 76 -13.19 3.33 16.90
CA GLU A 76 -12.83 3.77 18.24
C GLU A 76 -13.99 4.59 18.81
N MET A 77 -14.44 4.24 20.02
CA MET A 77 -15.52 4.93 20.71
C MET A 77 -14.99 5.50 22.03
N LEU A 78 -14.90 6.83 22.09
CA LEU A 78 -14.53 7.57 23.29
C LEU A 78 -15.73 8.37 23.76
N GLY A 79 -16.51 7.78 24.68
CA GLY A 79 -17.74 8.38 25.20
C GLY A 79 -18.79 8.58 24.10
N ALA A 80 -19.11 9.83 23.78
CA ALA A 80 -20.07 10.19 22.73
C ALA A 80 -19.45 10.32 21.33
N TYR A 81 -18.11 10.31 21.22
CA TYR A 81 -17.43 10.45 19.94
C TYR A 81 -17.20 9.07 19.31
N GLN A 82 -17.74 8.88 18.11
CA GLN A 82 -17.54 7.69 17.29
C GLN A 82 -16.69 8.07 16.07
N TYR A 83 -15.49 7.52 15.98
CA TYR A 83 -14.67 7.61 14.78
C TYR A 83 -14.65 6.24 14.09
N GLN A 84 -15.27 6.17 12.91
CA GLN A 84 -15.32 4.95 12.11
C GLN A 84 -14.46 5.13 10.86
N ARG A 85 -13.43 4.30 10.71
CA ARG A 85 -12.67 4.23 9.45
C ARG A 85 -13.51 3.50 8.39
N PRO A 86 -13.45 3.90 7.11
CA PRO A 86 -14.19 3.22 6.06
C PRO A 86 -13.83 1.73 6.02
N ALA A 87 -14.83 0.85 5.87
CA ALA A 87 -14.63 -0.61 5.83
C ALA A 87 -13.69 -1.06 4.70
N SER A 88 -13.54 -0.23 3.66
CA SER A 88 -12.63 -0.44 2.52
C SER A 88 -11.16 -0.12 2.82
N THR A 89 -10.85 0.51 3.96
CA THR A 89 -9.47 0.85 4.33
C THR A 89 -8.78 -0.39 4.90
N PRO A 90 -7.69 -0.88 4.30
CA PRO A 90 -6.97 -2.03 4.83
C PRO A 90 -6.37 -1.71 6.20
N THR A 91 -6.45 -2.67 7.12
CA THR A 91 -5.84 -2.59 8.45
C THR A 91 -4.43 -3.18 8.41
N GLY A 92 -3.47 -2.51 9.06
CA GLY A 92 -2.07 -2.91 9.06
C GLY A 92 -1.38 -2.69 7.70
N VAL A 93 -0.51 -3.64 7.30
CA VAL A 93 0.30 -3.56 6.07
C VAL A 93 -0.44 -4.09 4.82
N ALA A 94 -1.72 -4.47 4.96
CA ALA A 94 -2.50 -5.04 3.87
C ALA A 94 -2.60 -4.08 2.67
N LEU A 95 -2.46 -4.61 1.45
CA LEU A 95 -2.63 -3.82 0.23
C LEU A 95 -4.12 -3.65 -0.11
N THR A 96 -4.47 -2.53 -0.73
CA THR A 96 -5.82 -2.31 -1.26
C THR A 96 -6.04 -3.15 -2.53
N PRO A 97 -7.30 -3.46 -2.90
CA PRO A 97 -7.58 -4.16 -4.16
C PRO A 97 -7.06 -3.42 -5.41
N ASP A 98 -7.04 -2.09 -5.38
CA ASP A 98 -6.54 -1.27 -6.49
C ASP A 98 -5.00 -1.32 -6.58
N GLU A 99 -4.30 -1.28 -5.43
CA GLU A 99 -2.86 -1.46 -5.36
C GLU A 99 -2.45 -2.84 -5.90
N ILE A 100 -3.16 -3.90 -5.51
CA ILE A 100 -2.91 -5.26 -6.03
C ILE A 100 -3.09 -5.28 -7.56
N ARG A 101 -4.17 -4.68 -8.08
CA ARG A 101 -4.39 -4.61 -9.53
C ARG A 101 -3.29 -3.84 -10.27
N MET A 102 -2.78 -2.75 -9.70
CA MET A 102 -1.64 -2.01 -10.26
C MET A 102 -0.35 -2.84 -10.27
N LEU A 103 -0.10 -3.62 -9.21
CA LEU A 103 1.08 -4.48 -9.14
C LEU A 103 0.99 -5.66 -10.13
N GLN A 104 -0.19 -6.25 -10.24
CA GLN A 104 -0.47 -7.32 -11.20
C GLN A 104 -0.31 -6.84 -12.65
N SER A 105 -0.78 -5.64 -12.97
CA SER A 105 -0.60 -5.08 -14.32
C SER A 105 0.87 -4.85 -14.66
N LEU A 106 1.68 -4.38 -13.70
CA LEU A 106 3.14 -4.25 -13.85
C LEU A 106 3.84 -5.60 -14.06
N ALA A 107 3.33 -6.66 -13.43
CA ALA A 107 3.83 -8.02 -13.58
C ALA A 107 3.35 -8.70 -14.88
N GLY A 108 2.57 -8.02 -15.71
CA GLY A 108 2.02 -8.59 -16.95
C GLY A 108 0.76 -9.45 -16.73
N PHE A 109 0.24 -9.51 -15.51
CA PHE A 109 -1.06 -10.13 -15.20
C PHE A 109 -2.19 -9.14 -15.50
N SER A 110 -2.37 -8.79 -16.78
CA SER A 110 -3.53 -8.03 -17.22
C SER A 110 -4.70 -8.99 -17.49
N GLY A 111 -5.68 -9.03 -16.60
CA GLY A 111 -6.95 -9.70 -16.87
C GLY A 111 -7.68 -9.08 -18.07
N ILE A 112 -8.48 -9.87 -18.77
CA ILE A 112 -9.38 -9.35 -19.81
C ILE A 112 -10.50 -8.58 -19.11
N HIS A 113 -10.68 -7.30 -19.46
CA HIS A 113 -11.77 -6.47 -18.96
C HIS A 113 -12.67 -6.05 -20.11
N SER A 114 -13.98 -6.27 -19.95
CA SER A 114 -14.98 -5.77 -20.91
C SER A 114 -15.30 -4.33 -20.57
N VAL A 115 -15.14 -3.42 -21.53
CA VAL A 115 -15.59 -2.04 -21.41
C VAL A 115 -16.91 -1.93 -22.17
N PRO A 116 -18.04 -1.61 -21.52
CA PRO A 116 -19.28 -1.34 -22.23
C PRO A 116 -19.08 -0.09 -23.10
N LEU A 117 -19.19 -0.26 -24.42
CA LEU A 117 -19.14 0.84 -25.37
C LEU A 117 -20.54 1.49 -25.41
N GLU A 118 -20.74 2.58 -24.67
CA GLU A 118 -21.91 3.42 -24.87
C GLU A 118 -21.74 4.18 -26.19
N SER A 119 -22.38 3.67 -27.24
CA SER A 119 -22.50 4.36 -28.51
C SER A 119 -23.37 5.60 -28.32
N LEU A 120 -22.75 6.78 -28.31
CA LEU A 120 -23.48 8.04 -28.29
C LEU A 120 -24.15 8.27 -29.65
N GLY A 121 -25.43 7.87 -29.76
CA GLY A 121 -26.39 8.42 -30.71
C GLY A 121 -26.55 7.68 -32.04
N GLY A 122 -27.78 7.20 -32.29
CA GLY A 122 -28.25 6.91 -33.64
C GLY A 122 -29.28 5.79 -33.71
N VAL A 123 -30.56 6.12 -33.61
CA VAL A 123 -31.67 5.29 -34.08
C VAL A 123 -31.69 5.38 -35.60
N LEU A 124 -31.71 4.24 -36.29
CA LEU A 124 -32.18 4.13 -37.68
C LEU A 124 -33.66 3.74 -37.65
#